data_AF-A0AA47MQA6-F1
#
_entry.id   AF-A0AA47MQA6-F1
#
_cell.length_a   1.000
_cell.length_b   1.000
_cell.length_c   1.000
_cell.angle_alpha   90.00
_cell.angle_beta   90.00
_cell.angle_gamma   90.00
#
_symmetry.space_group_name_H-M   'P 1'
#
loop_
_entity.id
_entity.type
_entity.pdbx_description
1 polymer ?
#
loop_
_entity_poly.entity_id
_entity_poly.type
_entity_poly.pdbx_seq_one_letter_code
_entity_poly.pdbx_strand_id
1 'polypeptide(L)'
;MTSTFGHHPVLTPLRGGSVCAGCAAGAEQQRSRSSSRCWMLPCVMEEPLNQMSASQTPPKQEMNGDVQVHLEGVPAEVLRQVEVCLQPFKLSENQLKEVTSWLKRDMNHGLRKHRHKNAAVKMLPTFVRATPDGTERGDFLALDLGGTNLRVLHVSVGQELQRVVTMDSQICEIPQNIMLGTGEQLFDHLAQCLSTFLDTKPSLKGKTLPLGFTFSFPCEQKEIDKSILIRWTKGFNCSGVEGHDVVQLLRDAVLRRGEYDIGSIAMVNDTVGTMMSCGYGDQSCEIGMIIGTGTNACYMEEMKNVKRVEGEDGRMCINTEWGGFGDDGALSSIQTETDRQVDRKSLNPGVHIFEKMISGMYLGEVVRLVLVKLTQQKLLFDGQLSPDLLSQGKFETRFISEIEQEDVGLDKAQVILTELGLKASPVDCQLVRLVCDTLSTRSAQLCAAALATIAKRIRKNRGLDHLKTTVGVDGTVYKKHPNFSKMLQDTVKVLAPKCDIKLLISEDGSGKGAAMVTAVAQRLARQSRLLEESSGEDSEEEMEEDDEYQ
;
A
#
# COMPACT_ATOMS: atom_id res chain seq x y z
N MET A 1 29.25 58.06 -7.53
CA MET A 1 30.14 57.71 -8.67
C MET A 1 29.26 57.23 -9.81
N THR A 2 29.62 57.54 -11.06
CA THR A 2 28.69 57.61 -12.21
C THR A 2 29.13 56.77 -13.41
N SER A 3 28.25 55.84 -13.86
CA SER A 3 28.00 55.44 -15.27
C SER A 3 26.74 54.52 -15.29
N THR A 4 25.79 54.46 -16.23
CA THR A 4 25.43 55.13 -17.51
C THR A 4 25.85 54.50 -18.86
N PHE A 5 24.85 53.92 -19.54
CA PHE A 5 24.71 53.62 -21.00
C PHE A 5 25.57 52.49 -21.63
N GLY A 6 25.09 51.79 -22.69
CA GLY A 6 23.98 52.13 -23.60
C GLY A 6 23.26 50.97 -24.34
N HIS A 7 22.57 51.32 -25.44
CA HIS A 7 21.42 50.62 -26.03
C HIS A 7 21.71 49.54 -27.12
N HIS A 8 20.73 48.62 -27.23
CA HIS A 8 20.10 48.00 -28.43
C HIS A 8 20.49 48.52 -29.84
N PRO A 9 20.40 47.64 -30.88
CA PRO A 9 19.13 47.56 -31.64
C PRO A 9 18.65 46.15 -32.06
N VAL A 10 17.34 46.10 -32.36
CA VAL A 10 16.56 45.03 -33.00
C VAL A 10 16.83 44.97 -34.51
N LEU A 11 16.79 43.78 -35.15
CA LEU A 11 16.55 43.67 -36.61
C LEU A 11 15.96 42.32 -37.06
N THR A 12 14.78 42.41 -37.69
CA THR A 12 14.11 41.46 -38.61
C THR A 12 13.14 42.32 -39.46
N PRO A 13 12.53 41.86 -40.59
CA PRO A 13 12.67 40.60 -41.34
C PRO A 13 12.91 40.86 -42.86
N LEU A 14 12.76 39.83 -43.71
CA LEU A 14 12.27 39.78 -45.13
C LEU A 14 12.69 38.39 -45.71
N ARG A 15 12.07 37.69 -46.68
CA ARG A 15 10.73 37.51 -47.31
C ARG A 15 11.00 36.96 -48.74
N GLY A 16 10.14 36.05 -49.24
CA GLY A 16 10.16 35.50 -50.62
C GLY A 16 10.95 34.18 -50.70
N GLY A 17 10.47 33.06 -51.26
CA GLY A 17 9.46 32.79 -52.29
C GLY A 17 10.10 31.80 -53.31
N SER A 18 9.43 30.87 -54.01
CA SER A 18 8.00 30.57 -54.18
C SER A 18 7.78 29.25 -54.96
N VAL A 19 6.69 28.51 -54.65
CA VAL A 19 5.77 27.81 -55.58
C VAL A 19 6.23 26.63 -56.47
N CYS A 20 5.58 25.47 -56.28
CA CYS A 20 4.79 24.65 -57.25
C CYS A 20 4.25 23.40 -56.50
N ALA A 21 2.94 23.09 -56.40
CA ALA A 21 1.99 22.64 -57.44
C ALA A 21 2.35 21.27 -58.06
N GLY A 22 1.49 20.24 -58.11
CA GLY A 22 0.10 20.08 -57.66
C GLY A 22 -0.47 18.67 -57.97
N CYS A 23 -1.80 18.55 -58.06
CA CYS A 23 -2.62 17.36 -58.41
C CYS A 23 -2.79 16.25 -57.33
N ALA A 24 -3.88 15.47 -57.25
CA ALA A 24 -5.36 15.66 -57.37
C ALA A 24 -6.05 14.30 -57.62
N ALA A 25 -7.22 14.06 -57.01
CA ALA A 25 -8.15 12.93 -57.23
C ALA A 25 -7.61 11.50 -56.93
N GLY A 26 -8.43 10.47 -56.67
CA GLY A 26 -9.89 10.38 -56.59
C GLY A 26 -10.32 9.09 -55.86
N ALA A 27 -11.64 8.88 -55.68
CA ALA A 27 -12.21 7.78 -54.90
C ALA A 27 -12.38 6.47 -55.71
N GLU A 28 -12.43 5.30 -55.05
CA GLU A 28 -13.68 4.50 -54.90
C GLU A 28 -13.50 3.12 -54.23
N GLN A 29 -14.66 2.55 -53.86
CA GLN A 29 -14.95 1.34 -53.10
C GLN A 29 -14.26 0.04 -53.58
N GLN A 30 -14.08 -0.92 -52.66
CA GLN A 30 -14.73 -2.24 -52.78
C GLN A 30 -14.80 -3.03 -51.45
N ARG A 31 -15.91 -3.76 -51.27
CA ARG A 31 -16.11 -4.78 -50.22
C ARG A 31 -15.47 -6.11 -50.66
N SER A 32 -14.92 -6.89 -49.74
CA SER A 32 -14.92 -8.36 -49.89
C SER A 32 -15.04 -9.08 -48.54
N ARG A 33 -15.54 -10.32 -48.58
CA ARG A 33 -15.79 -11.20 -47.43
C ARG A 33 -14.79 -12.36 -47.43
N SER A 34 -14.27 -12.74 -46.28
CA SER A 34 -13.75 -14.10 -45.99
C SER A 34 -13.87 -14.34 -44.48
N SER A 35 -14.82 -15.16 -44.01
CA SER A 35 -14.86 -16.63 -44.06
C SER A 35 -13.83 -17.27 -43.12
N SER A 36 -14.22 -17.39 -41.85
CA SER A 36 -13.48 -18.10 -40.82
C SER A 36 -13.50 -19.61 -41.09
N ARG A 37 -12.31 -20.24 -41.14
CA ARG A 37 -12.20 -21.71 -41.09
C ARG A 37 -11.76 -22.15 -39.69
N CYS A 38 -12.68 -22.80 -38.99
CA CYS A 38 -12.42 -23.52 -37.76
C CYS A 38 -11.59 -24.78 -38.06
N TRP A 39 -10.57 -25.06 -37.25
CA TRP A 39 -9.86 -26.34 -37.25
C TRP A 39 -10.21 -27.11 -35.97
N MET A 40 -10.96 -28.19 -36.13
CA MET A 40 -11.17 -29.19 -35.07
C MET A 40 -10.04 -30.23 -35.12
N LEU A 41 -9.44 -30.53 -33.97
CA LEU A 41 -8.71 -31.75 -33.66
C LEU A 41 -9.01 -32.16 -32.20
N PRO A 42 -8.89 -33.45 -31.82
CA PRO A 42 -10.01 -34.11 -31.15
C PRO A 42 -9.76 -34.55 -29.70
N CYS A 43 -10.85 -34.96 -29.05
CA CYS A 43 -10.84 -35.60 -27.73
C CYS A 43 -9.98 -36.88 -27.71
N VAL A 44 -9.32 -37.13 -26.58
CA VAL A 44 -8.82 -38.45 -26.18
C VAL A 44 -9.46 -38.80 -24.84
N MET A 45 -9.82 -40.08 -24.68
CA MET A 45 -10.70 -40.57 -23.61
C MET A 45 -9.98 -40.75 -22.26
N GLU A 46 -10.74 -40.62 -21.18
CA GLU A 46 -10.38 -41.18 -19.87
C GLU A 46 -10.66 -42.70 -19.85
N GLU A 47 -9.83 -43.48 -19.16
CA GLU A 47 -10.30 -44.56 -18.29
C GLU A 47 -9.33 -44.74 -17.10
N PRO A 48 -9.79 -45.26 -15.94
CA PRO A 48 -9.07 -45.17 -14.66
C PRO A 48 -8.42 -46.49 -14.22
N LEU A 49 -7.43 -46.45 -13.30
CA LEU A 49 -7.33 -47.47 -12.24
C LEU A 49 -6.33 -47.18 -11.10
N ASN A 50 -6.82 -47.52 -9.91
CA ASN A 50 -6.14 -48.11 -8.75
C ASN A 50 -5.51 -47.27 -7.62
N GLN A 51 -5.89 -47.71 -6.41
CA GLN A 51 -5.34 -47.29 -5.11
C GLN A 51 -4.02 -48.02 -4.84
N MET A 52 -3.04 -47.33 -4.25
CA MET A 52 -2.09 -47.95 -3.34
C MET A 52 -1.74 -47.01 -2.20
N SER A 53 -1.86 -47.51 -0.97
CA SER A 53 -1.42 -46.84 0.26
C SER A 53 0.07 -47.05 0.50
N ALA A 54 0.82 -45.98 0.77
CA ALA A 54 2.10 -46.07 1.46
C ALA A 54 2.38 -44.80 2.26
N SER A 55 2.72 -44.95 3.53
CA SER A 55 3.15 -43.87 4.41
C SER A 55 4.55 -43.38 4.02
N GLN A 56 4.66 -42.12 3.60
CA GLN A 56 5.94 -41.41 3.56
C GLN A 56 5.77 -39.99 4.10
N THR A 57 6.48 -39.67 5.18
CA THR A 57 6.72 -38.28 5.59
C THR A 57 7.44 -37.55 4.46
N PRO A 58 6.98 -36.35 4.05
CA PRO A 58 7.66 -35.60 3.00
C PRO A 58 9.06 -35.19 3.49
N PRO A 59 10.08 -35.20 2.60
CA PRO A 59 11.42 -34.76 2.96
C PRO A 59 11.42 -33.26 3.26
N LYS A 60 12.26 -32.84 4.21
CA LYS A 60 12.58 -31.43 4.41
C LYS A 60 13.24 -30.91 3.14
N GLN A 61 12.56 -30.06 2.39
CA GLN A 61 13.22 -29.24 1.37
C GLN A 61 14.07 -28.20 2.10
N GLU A 62 15.39 -28.38 2.09
CA GLU A 62 16.32 -27.35 2.53
C GLU A 62 16.31 -26.22 1.49
N MET A 63 15.81 -25.06 1.90
CA MET A 63 15.62 -23.90 1.04
C MET A 63 16.93 -23.09 0.85
N ASN A 64 18.03 -23.80 0.54
CA ASN A 64 19.41 -23.33 0.72
C ASN A 64 20.27 -23.31 -0.57
N GLY A 65 19.72 -23.73 -1.71
CA GLY A 65 20.49 -23.86 -2.96
C GLY A 65 21.00 -22.54 -3.53
N ASP A 66 20.14 -21.53 -3.61
CA ASP A 66 20.42 -20.28 -4.34
C ASP A 66 21.46 -19.40 -3.63
N VAL A 67 21.55 -19.47 -2.29
CA VAL A 67 22.48 -18.63 -1.49
C VAL A 67 23.94 -19.08 -1.64
N GLN A 68 24.19 -20.37 -1.89
CA GLN A 68 25.55 -20.92 -1.95
C GLN A 68 26.33 -20.51 -3.21
N VAL A 69 25.65 -20.27 -4.33
CA VAL A 69 26.29 -19.97 -5.62
C VAL A 69 27.03 -18.62 -5.60
N HIS A 70 26.51 -17.63 -4.88
CA HIS A 70 27.07 -16.28 -4.85
C HIS A 70 28.23 -16.07 -3.85
N LEU A 71 28.62 -17.09 -3.08
CA LEU A 71 29.64 -16.99 -2.02
C LEU A 71 30.95 -17.72 -2.39
N GLU A 72 31.11 -18.16 -3.64
CA GLU A 72 32.35 -18.77 -4.12
C GLU A 72 33.52 -17.78 -4.03
N GLY A 73 34.64 -18.22 -3.46
CA GLY A 73 35.83 -17.38 -3.25
C GLY A 73 35.88 -16.60 -1.92
N VAL A 74 34.79 -16.53 -1.15
CA VAL A 74 34.79 -15.88 0.17
C VAL A 74 35.59 -16.72 1.18
N PRO A 75 36.55 -16.15 1.93
CA PRO A 75 37.30 -16.89 2.96
C PRO A 75 36.37 -17.42 4.06
N ALA A 76 36.42 -18.73 4.33
CA ALA A 76 35.48 -19.40 5.23
C ALA A 76 35.40 -18.81 6.65
N GLU A 77 36.53 -18.33 7.20
CA GLU A 77 36.55 -17.69 8.52
C GLU A 77 35.90 -16.30 8.51
N VAL A 78 36.06 -15.53 7.43
CA VAL A 78 35.38 -14.23 7.25
C VAL A 78 33.88 -14.46 7.13
N LEU A 79 33.46 -15.42 6.29
CA LEU A 79 32.06 -15.80 6.13
C LEU A 79 31.44 -16.20 7.48
N ARG A 80 32.11 -17.07 8.24
CA ARG A 80 31.66 -17.50 9.58
C ARG A 80 31.48 -16.33 10.55
N GLN A 81 32.37 -15.34 10.55
CA GLN A 81 32.28 -14.16 11.42
C GLN A 81 31.16 -13.20 10.98
N VAL A 82 30.95 -13.02 9.67
CA VAL A 82 29.81 -12.27 9.11
C VAL A 82 28.50 -12.97 9.46
N GLU A 83 28.41 -14.29 9.29
CA GLU A 83 27.24 -15.09 9.65
C GLU A 83 26.89 -14.96 11.14
N VAL A 84 27.87 -15.01 12.05
CA VAL A 84 27.67 -14.77 13.49
C VAL A 84 27.08 -13.38 13.76
N CYS A 85 27.52 -12.36 13.02
CA CYS A 85 26.94 -11.02 13.12
C CYS A 85 25.51 -10.93 12.56
N LEU A 86 25.16 -11.80 11.61
CA LEU A 86 23.86 -11.88 10.97
C LEU A 86 22.86 -12.81 11.67
N GLN A 87 23.30 -13.76 12.52
CA GLN A 87 22.40 -14.68 13.25
C GLN A 87 21.22 -13.99 13.97
N PRO A 88 21.38 -12.84 14.66
CA PRO A 88 20.26 -12.17 15.34
C PRO A 88 19.12 -11.70 14.41
N PHE A 89 19.38 -11.63 13.10
CA PHE A 89 18.39 -11.26 12.09
C PHE A 89 17.69 -12.46 11.46
N LYS A 90 18.24 -13.68 11.59
CA LYS A 90 17.68 -14.91 11.02
C LYS A 90 16.62 -15.49 11.97
N LEU A 91 15.34 -15.28 11.65
CA LEU A 91 14.22 -15.73 12.48
C LEU A 91 13.87 -17.20 12.22
N SER A 92 13.78 -17.98 13.29
CA SER A 92 13.26 -19.35 13.22
C SER A 92 11.74 -19.38 13.03
N GLU A 93 11.23 -20.48 12.46
CA GLU A 93 9.79 -20.73 12.32
C GLU A 93 9.04 -20.63 13.66
N ASN A 94 9.68 -21.01 14.77
CA ASN A 94 9.12 -20.89 16.11
C ASN A 94 8.98 -19.42 16.54
N GLN A 95 10.01 -18.59 16.36
CA GLN A 95 9.92 -17.15 16.62
C GLN A 95 8.83 -16.49 15.75
N LEU A 96 8.71 -16.88 14.47
CA LEU A 96 7.65 -16.38 13.60
C LEU A 96 6.24 -16.80 14.08
N LYS A 97 6.07 -18.02 14.60
CA LYS A 97 4.83 -18.47 15.25
C LYS A 97 4.52 -17.69 16.53
N GLU A 98 5.53 -17.36 17.33
CA GLU A 98 5.38 -16.50 18.52
C GLU A 98 4.94 -15.09 18.11
N VAL A 99 5.58 -14.48 17.11
CA VAL A 99 5.18 -13.20 16.52
C VAL A 99 3.71 -13.22 16.07
N THR A 100 3.24 -14.30 15.41
CA THR A 100 1.80 -14.40 15.06
C THR A 100 0.88 -14.48 16.28
N SER A 101 1.37 -15.02 17.39
CA SER A 101 0.60 -15.21 18.63
C SER A 101 0.53 -13.92 19.45
N TRP A 102 1.62 -13.16 19.51
CA TRP A 102 1.67 -11.83 20.12
C TRP A 102 0.83 -10.83 19.33
N LEU A 103 0.97 -10.76 18.00
CA LEU A 103 0.15 -9.88 17.17
C LEU A 103 -1.35 -10.19 17.33
N LYS A 104 -1.73 -11.47 17.34
CA LYS A 104 -3.13 -11.89 17.59
C LYS A 104 -3.64 -11.35 18.93
N ARG A 105 -2.83 -11.36 19.99
CA ARG A 105 -3.20 -10.81 21.31
C ARG A 105 -3.45 -9.30 21.20
N ASP A 106 -2.59 -8.58 20.50
CA ASP A 106 -2.63 -7.11 20.46
C ASP A 106 -3.74 -6.60 19.53
N MET A 107 -4.03 -7.31 18.42
CA MET A 107 -5.26 -7.12 17.63
C MET A 107 -6.53 -7.29 18.48
N ASN A 108 -6.56 -8.31 19.36
CA ASN A 108 -7.69 -8.49 20.30
C ASN A 108 -7.76 -7.40 21.38
N HIS A 109 -6.65 -6.72 21.70
CA HIS A 109 -6.63 -5.57 22.59
C HIS A 109 -7.14 -4.29 21.90
N GLY A 110 -6.71 -4.03 20.65
CA GLY A 110 -7.13 -2.86 19.87
C GLY A 110 -8.64 -2.80 19.62
N LEU A 111 -9.27 -3.95 19.34
CA LEU A 111 -10.72 -4.06 19.12
C LEU A 111 -11.59 -3.87 20.38
N ARG A 112 -11.01 -3.91 21.60
CA ARG A 112 -11.75 -3.82 22.87
C ARG A 112 -11.85 -2.38 23.37
N LYS A 113 -13.08 -1.89 23.59
CA LYS A 113 -13.41 -0.52 24.08
C LYS A 113 -12.46 0.00 25.18
N HIS A 114 -12.24 -0.78 26.23
CA HIS A 114 -11.45 -0.36 27.40
C HIS A 114 -9.92 -0.50 27.24
N ARG A 115 -9.42 -1.28 26.27
CA ARG A 115 -7.98 -1.52 26.08
C ARG A 115 -7.40 -0.77 24.88
N HIS A 116 -8.25 -0.33 23.95
CA HIS A 116 -7.86 0.36 22.72
C HIS A 116 -6.86 1.51 22.91
N LYS A 117 -7.08 2.42 23.88
CA LYS A 117 -6.21 3.60 24.08
C LYS A 117 -4.73 3.23 24.23
N ASN A 118 -4.45 2.18 25.00
CA ASN A 118 -3.11 1.71 25.32
C ASN A 118 -2.66 0.54 24.43
N ALA A 119 -3.47 0.11 23.45
CA ALA A 119 -3.08 -0.94 22.53
C ALA A 119 -2.02 -0.42 21.56
N ALA A 120 -0.96 -1.21 21.36
CA ALA A 120 0.11 -0.90 20.40
C ALA A 120 -0.44 -0.96 18.95
N VAL A 121 -1.19 -2.02 18.64
CA VAL A 121 -1.98 -2.16 17.40
C VAL A 121 -3.37 -1.58 17.61
N LYS A 122 -3.74 -0.56 16.83
CA LYS A 122 -4.92 0.27 17.13
C LYS A 122 -6.25 -0.36 16.70
N MET A 123 -6.30 -1.08 15.58
CA MET A 123 -7.54 -1.70 15.06
C MET A 123 -8.67 -0.66 14.91
N LEU A 124 -8.42 0.33 14.05
CA LEU A 124 -9.28 1.48 13.78
C LEU A 124 -10.47 1.08 12.88
N PRO A 125 -11.72 1.32 13.30
CA PRO A 125 -12.90 1.24 12.44
C PRO A 125 -12.82 2.23 11.28
N THR A 126 -13.12 1.79 10.06
CA THR A 126 -13.05 2.65 8.85
C THR A 126 -14.43 3.01 8.28
N PHE A 127 -15.50 2.46 8.87
CA PHE A 127 -16.90 2.58 8.41
C PHE A 127 -17.20 1.99 7.02
N VAL A 128 -16.21 1.41 6.33
CA VAL A 128 -16.42 0.61 5.11
C VAL A 128 -16.99 -0.75 5.49
N ARG A 129 -18.31 -0.94 5.31
CA ARG A 129 -19.03 -2.16 5.75
C ARG A 129 -19.12 -3.29 4.72
N ALA A 130 -18.76 -3.06 3.47
CA ALA A 130 -18.76 -4.06 2.41
C ALA A 130 -17.55 -3.88 1.48
N THR A 131 -17.15 -4.97 0.83
CA THR A 131 -16.31 -4.96 -0.38
C THR A 131 -17.15 -4.58 -1.60
N PRO A 132 -16.53 -4.35 -2.77
CA PRO A 132 -17.29 -4.21 -4.01
C PRO A 132 -18.03 -5.51 -4.37
N ASP A 133 -19.20 -5.38 -5.01
CA ASP A 133 -20.00 -6.52 -5.52
C ASP A 133 -20.24 -6.48 -7.03
N GLY A 134 -19.77 -5.44 -7.72
CA GLY A 134 -19.93 -5.22 -9.15
C GLY A 134 -21.23 -4.51 -9.54
N THR A 135 -22.05 -4.08 -8.57
CA THR A 135 -23.22 -3.21 -8.82
C THR A 135 -22.89 -1.72 -8.71
N GLU A 136 -21.64 -1.38 -8.36
CA GLU A 136 -21.14 -0.01 -8.34
C GLU A 136 -21.26 0.66 -9.71
N ARG A 137 -21.71 1.92 -9.74
CA ARG A 137 -21.84 2.70 -10.97
C ARG A 137 -21.83 4.20 -10.68
N GLY A 138 -21.30 4.99 -11.61
CA GLY A 138 -21.30 6.45 -11.53
C GLY A 138 -19.93 7.09 -11.79
N ASP A 139 -19.89 8.41 -11.73
CA ASP A 139 -18.67 9.23 -11.78
C ASP A 139 -18.25 9.62 -10.37
N PHE A 140 -16.99 9.35 -10.02
CA PHE A 140 -16.41 9.64 -8.71
C PHE A 140 -15.13 10.45 -8.86
N LEU A 141 -14.94 11.43 -7.99
CA LEU A 141 -13.63 12.03 -7.77
C LEU A 141 -12.87 11.21 -6.72
N ALA A 142 -11.54 11.23 -6.80
CA ALA A 142 -10.69 10.78 -5.70
C ALA A 142 -9.53 11.76 -5.45
N LEU A 143 -9.25 12.01 -4.18
CA LEU A 143 -8.02 12.63 -3.70
C LEU A 143 -7.17 11.58 -3.01
N ASP A 144 -5.89 11.51 -3.34
CA ASP A 144 -4.92 10.61 -2.71
C ASP A 144 -3.75 11.41 -2.15
N LEU A 145 -3.74 11.56 -0.82
CA LEU A 145 -2.74 12.31 -0.07
C LEU A 145 -2.02 11.40 0.92
N GLY A 146 -0.76 11.08 0.61
CA GLY A 146 0.10 10.27 1.48
C GLY A 146 1.61 10.59 1.43
N GLY A 147 2.00 11.65 0.72
CA GLY A 147 3.38 12.09 0.53
C GLY A 147 3.43 13.49 -0.11
N THR A 148 4.58 13.87 -0.67
CA THR A 148 4.80 15.18 -1.31
C THR A 148 3.94 15.42 -2.56
N ASN A 149 3.39 14.36 -3.13
CA ASN A 149 2.59 14.40 -4.36
C ASN A 149 1.14 14.06 -4.02
N LEU A 150 0.25 15.03 -4.17
CA LEU A 150 -1.18 14.80 -4.23
C LEU A 150 -1.52 14.16 -5.57
N ARG A 151 -2.48 13.22 -5.59
CA ARG A 151 -3.11 12.79 -6.84
C ARG A 151 -4.59 13.12 -6.80
N VAL A 152 -5.07 13.77 -7.86
CA VAL A 152 -6.49 14.00 -8.14
C VAL A 152 -6.87 13.02 -9.25
N LEU A 153 -8.00 12.32 -9.08
CA LEU A 153 -8.49 11.37 -10.07
C LEU A 153 -9.98 11.59 -10.35
N HIS A 154 -10.40 11.30 -11.58
CA HIS A 154 -11.80 10.99 -11.92
C HIS A 154 -11.87 9.53 -12.34
N VAL A 155 -12.77 8.79 -11.68
CA VAL A 155 -13.00 7.37 -11.90
C VAL A 155 -14.46 7.19 -12.31
N SER A 156 -14.67 6.71 -13.53
CA SER A 156 -16.01 6.39 -14.05
C SER A 156 -16.24 4.88 -14.02
N VAL A 157 -17.34 4.46 -13.40
CA VAL A 157 -17.71 3.05 -13.19
C VAL A 157 -18.98 2.74 -13.98
N GLY A 158 -18.84 1.86 -14.98
CA GLY A 158 -19.91 1.50 -15.91
C GLY A 158 -20.71 0.27 -15.47
N GLN A 159 -21.94 0.14 -15.98
CA GLN A 159 -22.81 -1.00 -15.68
C GLN A 159 -22.36 -2.30 -16.37
N GLU A 160 -21.68 -2.20 -17.52
CA GLU A 160 -21.24 -3.38 -18.27
C GLU A 160 -19.80 -3.78 -17.91
N LEU A 161 -19.59 -5.10 -17.75
CA LEU A 161 -18.29 -5.79 -17.61
C LEU A 161 -17.50 -5.66 -16.29
N GLN A 162 -18.03 -5.07 -15.21
CA GLN A 162 -17.26 -4.86 -13.94
C GLN A 162 -15.89 -4.21 -14.19
N ARG A 163 -15.85 -3.18 -15.04
CA ARG A 163 -14.61 -2.47 -15.41
C ARG A 163 -14.69 -1.00 -15.02
N VAL A 164 -13.53 -0.43 -14.69
CA VAL A 164 -13.36 1.03 -14.65
C VAL A 164 -13.36 1.48 -16.10
N VAL A 165 -14.30 2.35 -16.46
CA VAL A 165 -14.52 2.81 -17.85
C VAL A 165 -13.55 3.93 -18.19
N THR A 166 -13.23 4.79 -17.21
CA THR A 166 -12.27 5.88 -17.35
C THR A 166 -11.56 6.09 -16.03
N MET A 167 -10.24 6.27 -16.08
CA MET A 167 -9.43 6.70 -14.94
C MET A 167 -8.53 7.83 -15.41
N ASP A 168 -9.01 9.06 -15.25
CA ASP A 168 -8.21 10.25 -15.44
C ASP A 168 -7.45 10.58 -14.16
N SER A 169 -6.19 11.02 -14.26
CA SER A 169 -5.42 11.43 -13.08
C SER A 169 -4.51 12.63 -13.36
N GLN A 170 -4.29 13.43 -12.32
CA GLN A 170 -3.35 14.54 -12.30
C GLN A 170 -2.55 14.49 -11.00
N ILE A 171 -1.23 14.56 -11.11
CA ILE A 171 -0.33 14.72 -9.97
C ILE A 171 -0.16 16.22 -9.70
N CYS A 172 -0.27 16.62 -8.44
CA CYS A 172 0.01 17.99 -7.99
C CYS A 172 1.06 17.93 -6.87
N GLU A 173 2.18 18.61 -7.07
CA GLU A 173 3.22 18.72 -6.04
C GLU A 173 2.69 19.56 -4.86
N ILE A 174 3.08 19.20 -3.65
CA ILE A 174 2.83 19.97 -2.43
C ILE A 174 4.18 20.56 -1.98
N PRO A 175 4.40 21.87 -2.16
CA PRO A 175 5.60 22.54 -1.70
C PRO A 175 5.88 22.33 -0.20
N GLN A 176 7.15 22.20 0.18
CA GLN A 176 7.55 21.93 1.56
C GLN A 176 7.06 22.99 2.56
N ASN A 177 6.94 24.25 2.13
CA ASN A 177 6.38 25.33 2.94
C ASN A 177 4.86 25.19 3.19
N ILE A 178 4.14 24.43 2.36
CA ILE A 178 2.73 24.07 2.60
C ILE A 178 2.65 22.85 3.53
N MET A 179 3.49 21.83 3.32
CA MET A 179 3.58 20.63 4.18
C MET A 179 3.94 20.94 5.64
N LEU A 180 4.61 22.08 5.88
CA LEU A 180 5.01 22.58 7.21
C LEU A 180 4.29 23.89 7.59
N GLY A 181 3.27 24.29 6.82
CA GLY A 181 2.53 25.54 6.99
C GLY A 181 1.34 25.42 7.93
N THR A 182 0.28 26.18 7.64
CA THR A 182 -1.01 26.05 8.33
C THR A 182 -1.90 24.99 7.66
N GLY A 183 -2.88 24.47 8.41
CA GLY A 183 -3.93 23.62 7.85
C GLY A 183 -4.69 24.30 6.72
N GLU A 184 -5.06 25.58 6.90
CA GLU A 184 -5.73 26.39 5.88
C GLU A 184 -4.94 26.39 4.55
N GLN A 185 -3.64 26.67 4.59
CA GLN A 185 -2.77 26.62 3.41
C GLN A 185 -2.71 25.24 2.76
N LEU A 186 -2.70 24.14 3.54
CA LEU A 186 -2.73 22.80 2.99
C LEU A 186 -4.07 22.52 2.28
N PHE A 187 -5.20 22.70 2.97
CA PHE A 187 -6.51 22.35 2.43
C PHE A 187 -6.94 23.29 1.28
N ASP A 188 -6.54 24.56 1.28
CA ASP A 188 -6.73 25.48 0.15
C ASP A 188 -5.90 25.04 -1.07
N HIS A 189 -4.69 24.49 -0.87
CA HIS A 189 -3.90 23.88 -1.93
C HIS A 189 -4.58 22.62 -2.48
N LEU A 190 -5.13 21.73 -1.63
CA LEU A 190 -5.91 20.58 -2.09
C LEU A 190 -7.12 21.00 -2.94
N ALA A 191 -7.85 22.03 -2.48
CA ALA A 191 -9.01 22.57 -3.18
C ALA A 191 -8.62 23.28 -4.50
N GLN A 192 -7.45 23.92 -4.57
CA GLN A 192 -6.88 24.45 -5.82
C GLN A 192 -6.56 23.33 -6.81
N CYS A 193 -5.94 22.23 -6.35
CA CYS A 193 -5.60 21.10 -7.21
C CYS A 193 -6.84 20.44 -7.81
N LEU A 194 -7.90 20.27 -7.01
CA LEU A 194 -9.22 19.82 -7.47
C LEU A 194 -9.79 20.77 -8.54
N SER A 195 -9.78 22.09 -8.31
CA SER A 195 -10.30 23.05 -9.29
C SER A 195 -9.56 22.97 -10.62
N THR A 196 -8.22 22.99 -10.57
CA THR A 196 -7.37 22.91 -11.76
C THR A 196 -7.61 21.61 -12.53
N PHE A 197 -7.79 20.48 -11.83
CA PHE A 197 -8.13 19.22 -12.48
C PHE A 197 -9.50 19.28 -13.17
N LEU A 198 -10.53 19.80 -12.50
CA LEU A 198 -11.89 19.94 -13.06
C LEU A 198 -11.93 20.86 -14.30
N ASP A 199 -11.14 21.93 -14.33
CA ASP A 199 -11.02 22.80 -15.51
C ASP A 199 -10.41 22.08 -16.73
N THR A 200 -9.55 21.06 -16.54
CA THR A 200 -9.09 20.20 -17.64
C THR A 200 -10.15 19.23 -18.16
N LYS A 201 -11.31 19.11 -17.48
CA LYS A 201 -12.36 18.13 -17.76
C LYS A 201 -13.72 18.79 -18.02
N PRO A 202 -13.95 19.34 -19.24
CA PRO A 202 -15.21 19.99 -19.61
C PRO A 202 -16.47 19.14 -19.38
N SER A 203 -16.36 17.80 -19.45
CA SER A 203 -17.44 16.84 -19.19
C SER A 203 -17.85 16.70 -17.71
N LEU A 204 -17.07 17.26 -16.79
CA LEU A 204 -17.31 17.26 -15.35
C LEU A 204 -17.69 18.65 -14.82
N LYS A 205 -17.50 19.71 -15.62
CA LYS A 205 -17.77 21.09 -15.20
C LYS A 205 -19.25 21.29 -14.85
N GLY A 206 -19.51 21.84 -13.67
CA GLY A 206 -20.87 22.03 -13.14
C GLY A 206 -21.54 20.77 -12.57
N LYS A 207 -20.83 19.62 -12.47
CA LYS A 207 -21.33 18.44 -11.76
C LYS A 207 -20.81 18.41 -10.33
N THR A 208 -21.73 18.31 -9.36
CA THR A 208 -21.38 17.99 -7.96
C THR A 208 -21.09 16.49 -7.84
N LEU A 209 -19.82 16.10 -7.89
CA LEU A 209 -19.40 14.69 -7.87
C LEU A 209 -19.05 14.21 -6.44
N PRO A 210 -19.38 12.95 -6.09
CA PRO A 210 -18.91 12.33 -4.84
C PRO A 210 -17.38 12.19 -4.82
N LEU A 211 -16.77 12.28 -3.65
CA LEU A 211 -15.32 12.33 -3.48
C LEU A 211 -14.79 11.26 -2.52
N GLY A 212 -13.95 10.35 -3.00
CA GLY A 212 -13.13 9.51 -2.12
C GLY A 212 -11.88 10.23 -1.68
N PHE A 213 -11.70 10.49 -0.39
CA PHE A 213 -10.50 11.13 0.15
C PHE A 213 -9.61 10.09 0.84
N THR A 214 -8.64 9.56 0.10
CA THR A 214 -7.55 8.78 0.68
C THR A 214 -6.57 9.70 1.38
N PHE A 215 -6.46 9.53 2.70
CA PHE A 215 -5.65 10.35 3.57
C PHE A 215 -4.79 9.44 4.45
N SER A 216 -3.53 9.27 4.07
CA SER A 216 -2.68 8.19 4.56
C SER A 216 -1.95 8.53 5.87
N PHE A 217 -2.68 9.06 6.85
CA PHE A 217 -2.20 9.43 8.19
C PHE A 217 -3.07 8.78 9.28
N PRO A 218 -2.55 8.61 10.52
CA PRO A 218 -3.33 8.05 11.61
C PRO A 218 -4.51 8.96 11.99
N CYS A 219 -5.74 8.51 11.71
CA CYS A 219 -6.96 9.23 12.05
C CYS A 219 -7.92 8.39 12.89
N GLU A 220 -8.62 9.02 13.83
CA GLU A 220 -9.79 8.42 14.48
C GLU A 220 -11.04 8.76 13.66
N GLN A 221 -11.42 7.86 12.74
CA GLN A 221 -12.73 7.95 12.10
C GLN A 221 -13.85 7.76 13.13
N LYS A 222 -14.86 8.61 13.02
CA LYS A 222 -16.11 8.54 13.79
C LYS A 222 -17.28 8.09 12.92
N GLU A 223 -17.23 8.44 11.64
CA GLU A 223 -18.22 8.15 10.59
C GLU A 223 -17.45 7.96 9.26
N ILE A 224 -18.12 7.61 8.16
CA ILE A 224 -17.44 7.43 6.86
C ILE A 224 -16.89 8.75 6.31
N ASP A 225 -17.53 9.88 6.64
CA ASP A 225 -17.17 11.23 6.19
C ASP A 225 -16.71 12.13 7.35
N LYS A 226 -16.18 11.53 8.43
CA LYS A 226 -15.73 12.27 9.63
C LYS A 226 -14.51 11.61 10.25
N SER A 227 -13.37 12.28 10.19
CA SER A 227 -12.07 11.68 10.46
C SER A 227 -11.13 12.65 11.17
N ILE A 228 -10.89 12.41 12.45
CA ILE A 228 -10.06 13.28 13.29
C ILE A 228 -8.59 12.90 13.15
N LEU A 229 -7.72 13.80 12.67
CA LEU A 229 -6.27 13.53 12.61
C LEU A 229 -5.72 13.34 14.04
N ILE A 230 -5.08 12.20 14.30
CA ILE A 230 -4.47 11.90 15.61
C ILE A 230 -3.09 12.56 15.73
N ARG A 231 -2.28 12.45 14.68
CA ARG A 231 -0.95 13.08 14.57
C ARG A 231 -0.43 13.04 13.14
N TRP A 232 0.38 14.01 12.77
CA TRP A 232 1.12 13.99 11.52
C TRP A 232 2.22 12.91 11.50
N THR A 233 2.57 12.48 10.28
CA THR A 233 3.68 11.56 9.98
C THR A 233 4.27 11.92 8.61
N LYS A 234 5.24 11.15 8.10
CA LYS A 234 5.67 11.18 6.68
C LYS A 234 6.12 12.57 6.15
N GLY A 235 6.63 13.43 7.03
CA GLY A 235 7.19 14.75 6.67
C GLY A 235 6.19 15.92 6.67
N PHE A 236 4.91 15.68 6.97
CA PHE A 236 3.93 16.75 7.22
C PHE A 236 4.02 17.24 8.67
N ASN A 237 3.69 18.51 8.89
CA ASN A 237 3.51 19.09 10.22
C ASN A 237 2.63 20.36 10.18
N CYS A 238 1.50 20.33 9.48
CA CYS A 238 0.65 21.50 9.31
C CYS A 238 -0.07 21.87 10.62
N SER A 239 0.10 23.11 11.08
CA SER A 239 -0.53 23.60 12.33
C SER A 239 -2.04 23.74 12.19
N GLY A 240 -2.80 23.35 13.22
CA GLY A 240 -4.27 23.48 13.23
C GLY A 240 -5.03 22.34 12.52
N VAL A 241 -4.38 21.20 12.28
CA VAL A 241 -5.03 20.00 11.68
C VAL A 241 -5.13 18.84 12.67
N GLU A 242 -4.13 18.63 13.54
CA GLU A 242 -4.21 17.60 14.58
C GLU A 242 -5.39 17.89 15.53
N GLY A 243 -6.15 16.86 15.89
CA GLY A 243 -7.37 16.98 16.67
C GLY A 243 -8.60 17.51 15.91
N HIS A 244 -8.48 17.86 14.63
CA HIS A 244 -9.56 18.39 13.81
C HIS A 244 -10.03 17.39 12.74
N ASP A 245 -11.27 17.56 12.26
CA ASP A 245 -11.86 16.74 11.21
C ASP A 245 -11.34 17.15 9.82
N VAL A 246 -10.55 16.30 9.19
CA VAL A 246 -9.94 16.59 7.89
C VAL A 246 -10.94 16.63 6.75
N VAL A 247 -12.14 16.04 6.92
CA VAL A 247 -13.23 16.17 5.95
C VAL A 247 -13.84 17.57 6.01
N GLN A 248 -14.10 18.08 7.22
CA GLN A 248 -14.61 19.43 7.39
C GLN A 248 -13.60 20.46 6.89
N LEU A 249 -12.31 20.32 7.21
CA LEU A 249 -11.27 21.23 6.71
C LEU A 249 -11.19 21.26 5.17
N LEU A 250 -11.43 20.13 4.49
CA LEU A 250 -11.52 20.08 3.03
C LEU A 250 -12.81 20.73 2.52
N ARG A 251 -13.97 20.46 3.14
CA ARG A 251 -15.26 21.11 2.81
C ARG A 251 -15.15 22.63 2.91
N ASP A 252 -14.56 23.12 4.01
CA ASP A 252 -14.37 24.55 4.26
C ASP A 252 -13.44 25.18 3.20
N ALA A 253 -12.40 24.48 2.75
CA ALA A 253 -11.50 24.95 1.71
C ALA A 253 -12.19 25.04 0.33
N VAL A 254 -13.00 24.04 -0.05
CA VAL A 254 -13.80 24.09 -1.29
C VAL A 254 -14.80 25.25 -1.23
N LEU A 255 -15.48 25.42 -0.08
CA LEU A 255 -16.43 26.52 0.13
C LEU A 255 -15.75 27.90 0.09
N ARG A 256 -14.55 28.06 0.69
CA ARG A 256 -13.76 29.31 0.62
C ARG A 256 -13.42 29.70 -0.83
N ARG A 257 -13.21 28.74 -1.72
CA ARG A 257 -12.95 29.01 -3.15
C ARG A 257 -14.23 29.42 -3.90
N GLY A 258 -15.33 28.71 -3.69
CA GLY A 258 -16.62 29.01 -4.35
C GLY A 258 -16.65 28.80 -5.87
N GLU A 259 -15.70 28.06 -6.43
CA GLU A 259 -15.55 27.82 -7.88
C GLU A 259 -16.30 26.56 -8.36
N TYR A 260 -16.51 25.59 -7.46
CA TYR A 260 -17.15 24.29 -7.72
C TYR A 260 -17.68 23.68 -6.41
N ASP A 261 -18.60 22.72 -6.54
CA ASP A 261 -19.14 21.94 -5.43
C ASP A 261 -18.65 20.49 -5.45
N ILE A 262 -18.54 19.87 -4.27
CA ILE A 262 -18.30 18.43 -4.10
C ILE A 262 -19.46 17.77 -3.37
N GLY A 263 -19.74 16.51 -3.70
CA GLY A 263 -20.82 15.72 -3.12
C GLY A 263 -20.43 15.07 -1.79
N SER A 264 -21.04 13.91 -1.50
CA SER A 264 -20.68 13.07 -0.36
C SER A 264 -19.19 12.70 -0.40
N ILE A 265 -18.49 12.88 0.73
CA ILE A 265 -17.08 12.52 0.88
C ILE A 265 -16.99 11.17 1.60
N ALA A 266 -16.07 10.30 1.20
CA ALA A 266 -15.74 9.09 1.94
C ALA A 266 -14.25 9.07 2.31
N MET A 267 -13.94 8.97 3.59
CA MET A 267 -12.56 8.89 4.10
C MET A 267 -12.00 7.49 3.98
N VAL A 268 -10.78 7.41 3.47
CA VAL A 268 -10.12 6.15 3.12
C VAL A 268 -8.68 6.17 3.61
N ASN A 269 -8.22 5.06 4.17
CA ASN A 269 -6.78 4.83 4.37
C ASN A 269 -6.21 4.06 3.16
N ASP A 270 -4.94 4.29 2.81
CA ASP A 270 -4.26 3.64 1.68
C ASP A 270 -4.41 2.10 1.63
N THR A 271 -4.34 1.42 2.78
CA THR A 271 -4.60 -0.05 2.84
C THR A 271 -6.02 -0.41 2.39
N VAL A 272 -7.02 0.36 2.83
CA VAL A 272 -8.44 0.17 2.51
C VAL A 272 -8.69 0.46 1.02
N GLY A 273 -8.11 1.53 0.49
CA GLY A 273 -8.13 1.82 -0.93
C GLY A 273 -7.58 0.65 -1.75
N THR A 274 -6.38 0.18 -1.43
CA THR A 274 -5.75 -0.97 -2.09
C THR A 274 -6.62 -2.24 -2.00
N MET A 275 -7.21 -2.55 -0.84
CA MET A 275 -8.15 -3.68 -0.69
C MET A 275 -9.34 -3.56 -1.65
N MET A 276 -9.94 -2.37 -1.75
CA MET A 276 -11.16 -2.13 -2.52
C MET A 276 -10.90 -2.02 -4.03
N SER A 277 -9.74 -1.48 -4.43
CA SER A 277 -9.27 -1.47 -5.82
C SER A 277 -9.09 -2.89 -6.37
N CYS A 278 -8.48 -3.78 -5.56
CA CYS A 278 -8.35 -5.20 -5.87
C CYS A 278 -9.69 -5.94 -5.77
N GLY A 279 -10.51 -5.63 -4.77
CA GLY A 279 -11.84 -6.23 -4.55
C GLY A 279 -12.82 -6.04 -5.70
N TYR A 280 -12.69 -4.95 -6.45
CA TYR A 280 -13.48 -4.73 -7.66
C TYR A 280 -13.14 -5.72 -8.80
N GLY A 281 -11.90 -6.20 -8.89
CA GLY A 281 -11.49 -7.20 -9.88
C GLY A 281 -11.45 -8.64 -9.36
N ASP A 282 -11.45 -8.83 -8.04
CA ASP A 282 -11.45 -10.12 -7.36
C ASP A 282 -12.23 -10.02 -6.05
N GLN A 283 -13.50 -10.41 -6.07
CA GLN A 283 -14.42 -10.30 -4.93
C GLN A 283 -14.01 -11.15 -3.70
N SER A 284 -12.99 -12.01 -3.82
CA SER A 284 -12.39 -12.71 -2.66
C SER A 284 -11.34 -11.87 -1.91
N CYS A 285 -11.08 -10.64 -2.36
CA CYS A 285 -10.14 -9.70 -1.74
C CYS A 285 -10.73 -9.08 -0.47
N GLU A 286 -10.24 -9.53 0.69
CA GLU A 286 -10.74 -9.11 2.01
C GLU A 286 -9.63 -8.59 2.93
N ILE A 287 -8.42 -8.42 2.37
CA ILE A 287 -7.23 -7.91 3.04
C ILE A 287 -6.56 -6.90 2.11
N GLY A 288 -6.19 -5.73 2.63
CA GLY A 288 -5.34 -4.75 1.94
C GLY A 288 -4.02 -4.59 2.68
N MET A 289 -2.90 -4.48 1.95
CA MET A 289 -1.57 -4.35 2.53
C MET A 289 -0.75 -3.28 1.80
N ILE A 290 -0.01 -2.50 2.58
CA ILE A 290 0.99 -1.55 2.11
C ILE A 290 2.36 -2.00 2.61
N ILE A 291 3.33 -2.10 1.69
CA ILE A 291 4.74 -2.43 1.97
C ILE A 291 5.62 -1.52 1.11
N GLY A 292 5.74 -0.26 1.54
CA GLY A 292 6.45 0.82 0.84
C GLY A 292 7.33 1.59 1.80
N THR A 293 7.23 2.92 1.81
CA THR A 293 7.89 3.80 2.79
C THR A 293 7.53 3.40 4.23
N GLY A 294 6.24 3.15 4.48
CA GLY A 294 5.73 2.52 5.71
C GLY A 294 5.20 1.11 5.45
N THR A 295 4.65 0.47 6.48
CA THR A 295 3.85 -0.74 6.31
C THR A 295 2.61 -0.77 7.21
N ASN A 296 1.47 -1.12 6.62
CA ASN A 296 0.20 -1.27 7.30
C ASN A 296 -0.67 -2.32 6.59
N ALA A 297 -1.74 -2.77 7.25
CA ALA A 297 -2.76 -3.61 6.65
C ALA A 297 -4.17 -3.28 7.13
N CYS A 298 -5.17 -3.59 6.31
CA CYS A 298 -6.57 -3.64 6.70
C CYS A 298 -7.19 -5.00 6.35
N TYR A 299 -8.33 -5.34 6.95
CA TYR A 299 -9.11 -6.51 6.58
C TYR A 299 -10.58 -6.41 6.99
N MET A 300 -11.45 -7.22 6.39
CA MET A 300 -12.86 -7.32 6.78
C MET A 300 -13.04 -8.13 8.07
N GLU A 301 -13.46 -7.45 9.14
CA GLU A 301 -13.78 -8.01 10.46
C GLU A 301 -15.30 -8.17 10.64
N GLU A 302 -15.71 -9.15 11.45
CA GLU A 302 -17.11 -9.37 11.82
C GLU A 302 -17.55 -8.32 12.86
N MET A 303 -18.67 -7.62 12.65
CA MET A 303 -19.08 -6.45 13.48
C MET A 303 -19.20 -6.80 14.97
N LYS A 304 -19.70 -7.99 15.32
CA LYS A 304 -19.68 -8.54 16.69
C LYS A 304 -18.33 -8.50 17.41
N ASN A 305 -17.20 -8.41 16.70
CA ASN A 305 -15.86 -8.26 17.29
C ASN A 305 -15.43 -6.80 17.49
N VAL A 306 -16.06 -5.84 16.81
CA VAL A 306 -15.67 -4.42 16.75
C VAL A 306 -16.34 -3.63 17.88
N LYS A 307 -15.97 -3.92 19.14
CA LYS A 307 -16.61 -3.34 20.34
C LYS A 307 -16.37 -1.82 20.55
N ARG A 308 -15.97 -1.08 19.52
CA ARG A 308 -15.86 0.39 19.45
C ARG A 308 -16.99 1.05 18.63
N VAL A 309 -17.71 0.28 17.83
CA VAL A 309 -18.86 0.72 17.02
C VAL A 309 -20.10 -0.03 17.52
N GLU A 310 -21.28 0.59 17.39
CA GLU A 310 -22.55 -0.03 17.77
C GLU A 310 -23.12 -0.90 16.63
N GLY A 311 -23.92 -1.90 17.02
CA GLY A 311 -24.37 -3.00 16.14
C GLY A 311 -23.42 -4.20 16.13
N GLU A 312 -23.96 -5.40 15.95
CA GLU A 312 -23.17 -6.65 15.86
C GLU A 312 -23.24 -7.31 14.47
N ASP A 313 -24.17 -6.85 13.62
CA ASP A 313 -24.49 -7.44 12.32
C ASP A 313 -23.57 -7.02 11.19
N GLY A 314 -23.33 -7.95 10.27
CA GLY A 314 -22.47 -7.73 9.11
C GLY A 314 -20.99 -7.58 9.49
N ARG A 315 -20.28 -6.79 8.69
CA ARG A 315 -18.82 -6.69 8.72
C ARG A 315 -18.36 -5.24 8.60
N MET A 316 -17.12 -4.98 8.98
CA MET A 316 -16.47 -3.69 8.78
C MET A 316 -14.99 -3.89 8.49
N CYS A 317 -14.46 -3.15 7.54
CA CYS A 317 -13.03 -3.08 7.31
C CYS A 317 -12.34 -2.41 8.52
N ILE A 318 -11.32 -3.07 9.05
CA ILE A 318 -10.49 -2.55 10.14
C ILE A 318 -9.12 -2.21 9.59
N ASN A 319 -8.72 -0.95 9.70
CA ASN A 319 -7.33 -0.55 9.56
C ASN A 319 -6.58 -0.99 10.83
N THR A 320 -5.58 -1.86 10.69
CA THR A 320 -4.90 -2.43 11.87
C THR A 320 -4.00 -1.41 12.57
N GLU A 321 -3.38 -0.49 11.83
CA GLU A 321 -2.19 0.27 12.25
C GLU A 321 -1.13 -0.67 12.84
N TRP A 322 -0.79 -1.74 12.12
CA TRP A 322 0.13 -2.76 12.63
C TRP A 322 1.57 -2.27 12.81
N GLY A 323 1.92 -1.09 12.29
CA GLY A 323 3.26 -0.52 12.38
C GLY A 323 3.70 -0.31 13.83
N GLY A 324 2.77 0.05 14.71
CA GLY A 324 2.96 0.20 16.16
C GLY A 324 3.04 -1.12 16.95
N PHE A 325 2.99 -2.29 16.31
CA PHE A 325 3.19 -3.55 17.01
C PHE A 325 4.59 -3.59 17.66
N GLY A 326 4.67 -3.98 18.93
CA GLY A 326 5.92 -3.98 19.68
C GLY A 326 6.33 -2.63 20.32
N ASP A 327 5.56 -1.55 20.12
CA ASP A 327 5.74 -0.27 20.84
C ASP A 327 5.57 -0.43 22.36
N ASP A 328 4.86 -1.48 22.80
CA ASP A 328 4.70 -1.90 24.20
C ASP A 328 5.81 -2.84 24.70
N GLY A 329 6.84 -3.09 23.88
CA GLY A 329 7.94 -4.02 24.16
C GLY A 329 7.67 -5.48 23.79
N ALA A 330 6.51 -5.82 23.20
CA ALA A 330 6.17 -7.20 22.84
C ALA A 330 7.15 -7.88 21.85
N LEU A 331 7.91 -7.09 21.08
CA LEU A 331 8.92 -7.57 20.11
C LEU A 331 10.37 -7.49 20.62
N SER A 332 10.58 -7.11 21.88
CA SER A 332 11.91 -6.87 22.46
C SER A 332 12.89 -8.05 22.36
N SER A 333 12.38 -9.28 22.31
CA SER A 333 13.15 -10.54 22.17
C SER A 333 13.68 -10.80 20.76
N ILE A 334 13.08 -10.20 19.73
CA ILE A 334 13.54 -10.32 18.32
C ILE A 334 14.19 -9.04 17.79
N GLN A 335 14.07 -7.92 18.52
CA GLN A 335 14.81 -6.70 18.22
C GLN A 335 16.31 -6.87 18.43
N THR A 336 17.08 -6.55 17.40
CA THR A 336 18.54 -6.44 17.48
C THR A 336 18.96 -5.06 18.03
N GLU A 337 20.23 -4.93 18.40
CA GLU A 337 20.77 -3.61 18.79
C GLU A 337 20.76 -2.61 17.63
N THR A 338 20.87 -3.09 16.38
CA THR A 338 20.72 -2.26 15.18
C THR A 338 19.31 -1.68 15.10
N ASP A 339 18.26 -2.48 15.32
CA ASP A 339 16.88 -2.00 15.31
C ASP A 339 16.65 -0.93 16.39
N ARG A 340 17.19 -1.14 17.59
CA ARG A 340 17.15 -0.13 18.68
C ARG A 340 17.96 1.13 18.34
N GLN A 341 19.01 1.03 17.54
CA GLN A 341 19.78 2.20 17.09
C GLN A 341 19.02 3.00 16.02
N VAL A 342 18.35 2.34 15.07
CA VAL A 342 17.44 2.99 14.10
C VAL A 342 16.30 3.69 14.83
N ASP A 343 15.66 3.01 15.79
CA ASP A 343 14.57 3.58 16.57
C ASP A 343 15.00 4.84 17.35
N ARG A 344 16.08 4.77 18.14
CA ARG A 344 16.60 5.92 18.91
C ARG A 344 17.00 7.13 18.06
N LYS A 345 17.32 6.94 16.78
CA LYS A 345 17.71 7.99 15.82
C LYS A 345 16.61 8.37 14.82
N SER A 346 15.42 7.78 14.96
CA SER A 346 14.26 8.10 14.14
C SER A 346 13.58 9.39 14.62
N LEU A 347 12.67 9.94 13.80
CA LEU A 347 11.83 11.08 14.19
C LEU A 347 10.80 10.73 15.29
N ASN A 348 10.58 9.44 15.54
CA ASN A 348 9.55 8.91 16.43
C ASN A 348 10.08 7.74 17.31
N PRO A 349 11.08 7.96 18.19
CA PRO A 349 11.64 6.88 19.02
C PRO A 349 10.59 6.20 19.91
N GLY A 350 10.68 4.87 20.04
CA GLY A 350 9.71 4.04 20.78
C GLY A 350 8.35 3.87 20.11
N VAL A 351 8.17 4.36 18.88
CA VAL A 351 6.90 4.33 18.13
C VAL A 351 7.11 3.72 16.76
N HIS A 352 6.17 2.91 16.29
CA HIS A 352 6.23 2.17 15.02
C HIS A 352 7.38 1.13 14.94
N ILE A 353 7.58 0.38 16.02
CA ILE A 353 8.65 -0.61 16.16
C ILE A 353 8.61 -1.70 15.08
N PHE A 354 7.43 -2.24 14.76
CA PHE A 354 7.29 -3.29 13.73
C PHE A 354 7.53 -2.75 12.33
N GLU A 355 7.05 -1.54 12.03
CA GLU A 355 7.31 -0.86 10.76
C GLU A 355 8.81 -0.65 10.53
N LYS A 356 9.56 -0.24 11.56
CA LYS A 356 11.01 0.00 11.48
C LYS A 356 11.85 -1.24 11.15
N MET A 357 11.33 -2.44 11.41
CA MET A 357 11.99 -3.69 11.05
C MET A 357 11.64 -4.19 9.64
N ILE A 358 10.69 -3.53 8.95
CA ILE A 358 10.11 -4.01 7.69
C ILE A 358 10.25 -2.99 6.54
N SER A 359 9.83 -1.74 6.75
CA SER A 359 9.51 -0.83 5.65
C SER A 359 10.71 -0.15 5.01
N GLY A 360 10.51 0.33 3.79
CA GLY A 360 11.56 0.90 2.95
C GLY A 360 12.10 2.25 3.41
N MET A 361 11.50 2.91 4.40
CA MET A 361 12.10 4.07 5.07
C MET A 361 13.27 3.68 5.98
N TYR A 362 13.28 2.45 6.51
CA TYR A 362 14.20 2.03 7.57
C TYR A 362 15.14 0.89 7.14
N LEU A 363 14.71 0.03 6.21
CA LEU A 363 15.47 -1.16 5.82
C LEU A 363 16.89 -0.85 5.32
N GLY A 364 17.06 0.18 4.48
CA GLY A 364 18.38 0.67 4.05
C GLY A 364 19.28 1.16 5.19
N GLU A 365 18.72 1.79 6.23
CA GLU A 365 19.46 2.25 7.41
C GLU A 365 19.88 1.07 8.31
N VAL A 366 19.04 0.03 8.42
CA VAL A 366 19.40 -1.23 9.10
C VAL A 366 20.59 -1.90 8.38
N VAL A 367 20.54 -1.99 7.04
CA VAL A 367 21.67 -2.49 6.23
C VAL A 367 22.91 -1.64 6.49
N ARG A 368 22.83 -0.32 6.35
CA ARG A 368 23.97 0.61 6.55
C ARG A 368 24.67 0.40 7.89
N LEU A 369 23.91 0.27 8.97
CA LEU A 369 24.46 0.09 10.31
C LEU A 369 25.12 -1.30 10.49
N VAL A 370 24.59 -2.35 9.85
CA VAL A 370 25.28 -3.66 9.80
C VAL A 370 26.58 -3.56 8.99
N LEU A 371 26.57 -2.88 7.84
CA LEU A 371 27.79 -2.66 7.04
C LEU A 371 28.86 -1.89 7.84
N VAL A 372 28.50 -0.76 8.48
CA VAL A 372 29.41 -0.01 9.37
C VAL A 372 30.02 -0.90 10.45
N LYS A 373 29.22 -1.76 11.09
CA LYS A 373 29.70 -2.69 12.13
C LYS A 373 30.70 -3.71 11.56
N LEU A 374 30.40 -4.32 10.41
CA LEU A 374 31.28 -5.29 9.75
C LEU A 374 32.60 -4.64 9.29
N THR A 375 32.55 -3.42 8.76
CA THR A 375 33.74 -2.63 8.43
C THR A 375 34.55 -2.32 9.69
N GLN A 376 33.94 -1.88 10.78
CA GLN A 376 34.66 -1.65 12.05
C GLN A 376 35.35 -2.92 12.60
N GLN A 377 34.81 -4.09 12.30
CA GLN A 377 35.40 -5.40 12.63
C GLN A 377 36.44 -5.89 11.61
N LYS A 378 36.74 -5.10 10.57
CA LYS A 378 37.63 -5.44 9.42
C LYS A 378 37.16 -6.64 8.60
N LEU A 379 35.85 -6.87 8.57
CA LEU A 379 35.20 -7.91 7.76
C LEU A 379 34.72 -7.40 6.40
N LEU A 380 34.73 -6.08 6.19
CA LEU A 380 34.46 -5.41 4.93
C LEU A 380 35.44 -4.26 4.70
N PHE A 381 35.76 -4.00 3.43
CA PHE A 381 36.48 -2.82 2.91
C PHE A 381 37.84 -2.57 3.58
N ASP A 382 38.56 -3.62 3.98
CA ASP A 382 39.79 -3.56 4.81
C ASP A 382 39.67 -2.72 6.10
N GLY A 383 38.44 -2.53 6.58
CA GLY A 383 38.11 -1.66 7.71
C GLY A 383 38.04 -0.16 7.42
N GLN A 384 37.99 0.24 6.14
CA GLN A 384 37.90 1.64 5.72
C GLN A 384 36.43 2.10 5.65
N LEU A 385 36.07 3.07 6.48
CA LEU A 385 34.76 3.72 6.49
C LEU A 385 34.80 4.98 5.61
N SER A 386 33.79 5.17 4.76
CA SER A 386 33.59 6.42 4.03
C SER A 386 32.66 7.39 4.79
N PRO A 387 32.73 8.72 4.52
CA PRO A 387 31.80 9.69 5.09
C PRO A 387 30.33 9.41 4.73
N ASP A 388 30.06 8.92 3.51
CA ASP A 388 28.71 8.56 3.08
C ASP A 388 28.20 7.29 3.78
N LEU A 389 29.03 6.24 3.92
CA LEU A 389 28.64 5.04 4.68
C LEU A 389 28.33 5.37 6.15
N LEU A 390 29.00 6.36 6.74
CA LEU A 390 28.74 6.84 8.09
C LEU A 390 27.45 7.68 8.22
N SER A 391 26.98 8.28 7.13
CA SER A 391 25.85 9.22 7.12
C SER A 391 24.50 8.50 7.03
N GLN A 392 23.58 8.86 7.92
CA GLN A 392 22.23 8.27 8.00
C GLN A 392 21.46 8.46 6.67
N GLY A 393 20.79 7.41 6.22
CA GLY A 393 19.96 7.43 5.00
C GLY A 393 20.72 7.41 3.67
N LYS A 394 22.06 7.43 3.66
CA LYS A 394 22.85 7.33 2.42
C LYS A 394 22.80 5.97 1.74
N PHE A 395 22.53 4.89 2.48
CA PHE A 395 22.24 3.58 1.89
C PHE A 395 20.72 3.46 1.70
N GLU A 396 20.24 3.74 0.49
CA GLU A 396 18.82 3.70 0.16
C GLU A 396 18.29 2.27 0.03
N THR A 397 17.02 2.03 0.39
CA THR A 397 16.37 0.72 0.20
C THR A 397 16.34 0.25 -1.25
N ARG A 398 16.37 1.17 -2.24
CA ARG A 398 16.48 0.77 -3.66
C ARG A 398 17.77 0.00 -3.97
N PHE A 399 18.86 0.30 -3.27
CA PHE A 399 20.13 -0.40 -3.44
C PHE A 399 20.01 -1.87 -3.07
N ILE A 400 19.22 -2.22 -2.05
CA ILE A 400 18.90 -3.61 -1.69
C ILE A 400 18.28 -4.33 -2.89
N SER A 401 17.24 -3.73 -3.47
CA SER A 401 16.55 -4.26 -4.66
C SER A 401 17.43 -4.34 -5.92
N GLU A 402 18.46 -3.50 -6.03
CA GLU A 402 19.45 -3.54 -7.12
C GLU A 402 20.53 -4.62 -6.89
N ILE A 403 21.01 -4.75 -5.64
CA ILE A 403 22.05 -5.71 -5.20
C ILE A 403 21.54 -7.16 -5.19
N GLU A 404 20.25 -7.36 -4.92
CA GLU A 404 19.61 -8.68 -4.90
C GLU A 404 19.12 -9.17 -6.27
N GLN A 405 19.36 -8.44 -7.36
CA GLN A 405 19.03 -8.91 -8.71
C GLN A 405 19.88 -10.13 -9.07
N GLU A 406 19.25 -11.18 -9.59
CA GLU A 406 19.84 -12.52 -9.79
C GLU A 406 21.19 -12.45 -10.54
N ASP A 407 21.16 -11.96 -11.79
CA ASP A 407 22.32 -11.94 -12.69
C ASP A 407 23.27 -10.75 -12.47
N VAL A 408 22.74 -9.54 -12.25
CA VAL A 408 23.51 -8.28 -12.29
C VAL A 408 23.79 -7.68 -10.91
N GLY A 409 23.32 -8.31 -9.83
CA GLY A 409 23.32 -7.72 -8.50
C GLY A 409 24.72 -7.47 -7.91
N LEU A 410 25.72 -8.29 -8.26
CA LEU A 410 27.11 -8.08 -7.83
C LEU A 410 27.76 -6.88 -8.53
N ASP A 411 27.50 -6.68 -9.83
CA ASP A 411 27.94 -5.49 -10.57
C ASP A 411 27.27 -4.23 -10.03
N LYS A 412 25.98 -4.32 -9.70
CA LYS A 412 25.24 -3.25 -9.02
C LYS A 412 25.85 -2.92 -7.66
N ALA A 413 26.18 -3.94 -6.85
CA ALA A 413 26.88 -3.74 -5.58
C ALA A 413 28.20 -2.98 -5.77
N GLN A 414 29.02 -3.37 -6.75
CA GLN A 414 30.29 -2.71 -7.04
C GLN A 414 30.11 -1.22 -7.38
N VAL A 415 29.13 -0.88 -8.21
CA VAL A 415 28.82 0.51 -8.58
C VAL A 415 28.35 1.30 -7.35
N ILE A 416 27.35 0.80 -6.63
CA ILE A 416 26.76 1.46 -5.45
C ILE A 416 27.81 1.69 -4.36
N LEU A 417 28.65 0.70 -4.06
CA LEU A 417 29.71 0.83 -3.05
C LEU A 417 30.77 1.87 -3.49
N THR A 418 31.07 1.95 -4.79
CA THR A 418 31.96 2.98 -5.35
C THR A 418 31.34 4.38 -5.24
N GLU A 419 30.03 4.53 -5.52
CA GLU A 419 29.28 5.79 -5.32
C GLU A 419 29.26 6.25 -3.86
N LEU A 420 29.21 5.29 -2.92
CA LEU A 420 29.36 5.54 -1.48
C LEU A 420 30.82 5.82 -1.05
N GLY A 421 31.75 5.95 -1.99
CA GLY A 421 33.16 6.26 -1.72
C GLY A 421 33.96 5.10 -1.11
N LEU A 422 33.51 3.86 -1.28
CA LEU A 422 34.16 2.65 -0.76
C LEU A 422 34.95 1.94 -1.87
N LYS A 423 36.12 1.41 -1.54
CA LYS A 423 36.90 0.54 -2.43
C LYS A 423 36.52 -0.91 -2.15
N ALA A 424 35.37 -1.34 -2.66
CA ALA A 424 34.90 -2.70 -2.51
C ALA A 424 35.67 -3.67 -3.42
N SER A 425 36.08 -4.80 -2.85
CA SER A 425 36.54 -6.00 -3.57
C SER A 425 35.33 -6.85 -4.02
N PRO A 426 35.52 -7.85 -4.92
CA PRO A 426 34.46 -8.79 -5.27
C PRO A 426 33.87 -9.53 -4.05
N VAL A 427 34.72 -9.86 -3.07
CA VAL A 427 34.30 -10.51 -1.80
C VAL A 427 33.42 -9.57 -0.97
N ASP A 428 33.73 -8.27 -0.93
CA ASP A 428 32.87 -7.29 -0.26
C ASP A 428 31.49 -7.21 -0.91
N CYS A 429 31.42 -7.22 -2.25
CA CYS A 429 30.16 -7.22 -2.99
C CYS A 429 29.30 -8.46 -2.68
N GLN A 430 29.92 -9.64 -2.59
CA GLN A 430 29.23 -10.89 -2.18
C GLN A 430 28.71 -10.81 -0.73
N LEU A 431 29.53 -10.31 0.21
CA LEU A 431 29.17 -10.16 1.61
C LEU A 431 28.08 -9.09 1.83
N VAL A 432 28.12 -7.98 1.08
CA VAL A 432 27.07 -6.95 1.09
C VAL A 432 25.75 -7.52 0.56
N ARG A 433 25.76 -8.34 -0.50
CA ARG A 433 24.56 -9.06 -0.99
C ARG A 433 23.99 -9.99 0.09
N LEU A 434 24.83 -10.73 0.82
CA LEU A 434 24.41 -11.59 1.93
C LEU A 434 23.76 -10.81 3.10
N VAL A 435 24.27 -9.61 3.39
CA VAL A 435 23.68 -8.69 4.39
C VAL A 435 22.31 -8.19 3.92
N CYS A 436 22.19 -7.78 2.65
CA CYS A 436 20.92 -7.38 2.04
C CYS A 436 19.89 -8.50 2.12
N ASP A 437 20.20 -9.67 1.57
CA ASP A 437 19.34 -10.86 1.53
C ASP A 437 18.86 -11.27 2.93
N THR A 438 19.75 -11.31 3.93
CA THR A 438 19.37 -11.65 5.31
C THR A 438 18.35 -10.65 5.89
N LEU A 439 18.53 -9.36 5.62
CA LEU A 439 17.70 -8.30 6.19
C LEU A 439 16.36 -8.13 5.46
N SER A 440 16.36 -8.27 4.13
CA SER A 440 15.14 -8.29 3.32
C SER A 440 14.31 -9.56 3.57
N THR A 441 14.96 -10.72 3.74
CA THR A 441 14.32 -11.97 4.20
C THR A 441 13.61 -11.76 5.53
N ARG A 442 14.29 -11.18 6.53
CA ARG A 442 13.67 -10.90 7.84
C ARG A 442 12.45 -9.98 7.72
N SER A 443 12.55 -8.93 6.92
CA SER A 443 11.44 -8.00 6.65
C SER A 443 10.23 -8.73 6.03
N ALA A 444 10.46 -9.53 4.98
CA ALA A 444 9.42 -10.32 4.32
C ALA A 444 8.79 -11.36 5.27
N GLN A 445 9.60 -12.04 6.09
CA GLN A 445 9.14 -13.03 7.07
C GLN A 445 8.28 -12.41 8.19
N LEU A 446 8.65 -11.24 8.70
CA LEU A 446 7.85 -10.50 9.68
C LEU A 446 6.51 -10.05 9.08
N CYS A 447 6.53 -9.51 7.86
CA CYS A 447 5.30 -9.15 7.14
C CYS A 447 4.40 -10.37 6.88
N ALA A 448 4.98 -11.50 6.50
CA ALA A 448 4.28 -12.78 6.35
C ALA A 448 3.67 -13.28 7.66
N ALA A 449 4.36 -13.14 8.80
CA ALA A 449 3.82 -13.48 10.11
C ALA A 449 2.58 -12.62 10.46
N ALA A 450 2.59 -11.34 10.09
CA ALA A 450 1.45 -10.47 10.30
C ALA A 450 0.26 -10.81 9.39
N LEU A 451 0.48 -11.01 8.09
CA LEU A 451 -0.56 -11.47 7.15
C LEU A 451 -1.13 -12.84 7.57
N ALA A 452 -0.28 -13.81 7.94
CA ALA A 452 -0.71 -15.10 8.46
C ALA A 452 -1.60 -14.98 9.70
N THR A 453 -1.39 -13.94 10.53
CA THR A 453 -2.23 -13.66 11.70
C THR A 453 -3.62 -13.18 11.30
N ILE A 454 -3.70 -12.24 10.34
CA ILE A 454 -4.97 -11.73 9.78
C ILE A 454 -5.76 -12.87 9.12
N ALA A 455 -5.13 -13.65 8.24
CA ALA A 455 -5.81 -14.74 7.54
C ALA A 455 -6.31 -15.84 8.50
N LYS A 456 -5.49 -16.25 9.48
CA LYS A 456 -5.93 -17.16 10.56
C LYS A 456 -7.10 -16.61 11.36
N ARG A 457 -7.18 -15.29 11.54
CA ARG A 457 -8.25 -14.61 12.26
C ARG A 457 -9.55 -14.66 11.47
N ILE A 458 -9.55 -14.22 10.21
CA ILE A 458 -10.72 -14.29 9.30
C ILE A 458 -11.27 -15.73 9.26
N ARG A 459 -10.38 -16.71 9.00
CA ARG A 459 -10.74 -18.13 8.96
C ARG A 459 -11.45 -18.60 10.24
N LYS A 460 -10.90 -18.25 11.41
CA LYS A 460 -11.45 -18.66 12.72
C LYS A 460 -12.74 -17.94 13.08
N ASN A 461 -12.87 -16.65 12.75
CA ASN A 461 -14.08 -15.86 13.04
C ASN A 461 -15.31 -16.39 12.30
N ARG A 462 -15.09 -17.00 11.12
CA ARG A 462 -16.10 -17.62 10.27
C ARG A 462 -16.26 -19.14 10.46
N GLY A 463 -15.53 -19.74 11.40
CA GLY A 463 -15.60 -21.18 11.69
C GLY A 463 -15.10 -22.08 10.53
N LEU A 464 -14.34 -21.54 9.57
CA LEU A 464 -13.95 -22.26 8.37
C LEU A 464 -12.78 -23.21 8.64
N ASP A 465 -12.80 -24.42 8.07
CA ASP A 465 -11.65 -25.31 8.08
C ASP A 465 -10.48 -24.75 7.27
N HIS A 466 -10.78 -24.23 6.07
CA HIS A 466 -9.83 -23.64 5.13
C HIS A 466 -10.34 -22.27 4.67
N LEU A 467 -9.45 -21.30 4.49
CA LEU A 467 -9.79 -19.97 3.94
C LEU A 467 -9.17 -19.83 2.56
N LYS A 468 -9.95 -19.38 1.57
CA LYS A 468 -9.43 -18.87 0.30
C LYS A 468 -9.72 -17.37 0.25
N THR A 469 -8.70 -16.55 0.05
CA THR A 469 -8.84 -15.09 0.00
C THR A 469 -7.76 -14.44 -0.85
N THR A 470 -8.07 -13.28 -1.41
CA THR A 470 -7.10 -12.40 -2.08
C THR A 470 -6.64 -11.30 -1.13
N VAL A 471 -5.38 -10.90 -1.27
CA VAL A 471 -4.78 -9.73 -0.61
C VAL A 471 -4.43 -8.73 -1.70
N GLY A 472 -5.00 -7.53 -1.64
CA GLY A 472 -4.52 -6.40 -2.43
C GLY A 472 -3.23 -5.85 -1.83
N VAL A 473 -2.16 -5.75 -2.61
CA VAL A 473 -0.85 -5.26 -2.15
C VAL A 473 -0.38 -4.07 -2.98
N ASP A 474 0.05 -3.00 -2.32
CA ASP A 474 0.78 -1.89 -2.92
C ASP A 474 2.02 -1.54 -2.07
N GLY A 475 2.89 -0.68 -2.58
CA GLY A 475 4.12 -0.23 -1.94
C GLY A 475 5.36 -0.56 -2.76
N THR A 476 6.33 0.36 -2.70
CA THR A 476 7.55 0.32 -3.50
C THR A 476 8.47 -0.86 -3.19
N VAL A 477 8.55 -1.29 -1.92
CA VAL A 477 9.38 -2.46 -1.53
C VAL A 477 8.83 -3.71 -2.19
N TYR A 478 7.54 -3.99 -2.02
CA TYR A 478 6.90 -5.17 -2.63
C TYR A 478 6.93 -5.14 -4.16
N LYS A 479 6.75 -3.96 -4.78
CA LYS A 479 6.73 -3.80 -6.25
C LYS A 479 8.12 -3.81 -6.93
N LYS A 480 9.21 -3.49 -6.21
CA LYS A 480 10.55 -3.30 -6.81
C LYS A 480 11.60 -4.28 -6.34
N HIS A 481 11.41 -4.93 -5.19
CA HIS A 481 12.38 -5.88 -4.66
C HIS A 481 12.19 -7.27 -5.30
N PRO A 482 13.23 -7.88 -5.88
CA PRO A 482 13.08 -9.08 -6.71
C PRO A 482 12.46 -10.25 -5.93
N ASN A 483 12.94 -10.49 -4.71
CA ASN A 483 12.60 -11.69 -3.94
C ASN A 483 11.45 -11.52 -2.94
N PHE A 484 10.98 -10.29 -2.66
CA PHE A 484 10.16 -10.00 -1.48
C PHE A 484 8.80 -10.71 -1.52
N SER A 485 8.15 -10.69 -2.69
CA SER A 485 6.86 -11.37 -2.90
C SER A 485 6.98 -12.90 -2.70
N LYS A 486 8.03 -13.52 -3.25
CA LYS A 486 8.32 -14.97 -3.10
C LYS A 486 8.52 -15.33 -1.62
N MET A 487 9.45 -14.64 -0.94
CA MET A 487 9.77 -14.87 0.47
C MET A 487 8.55 -14.71 1.39
N LEU A 488 7.72 -13.69 1.14
CA LEU A 488 6.48 -13.46 1.89
C LEU A 488 5.47 -14.59 1.64
N GLN A 489 5.23 -14.97 0.38
CA GLN A 489 4.29 -16.05 0.04
C GLN A 489 4.71 -17.39 0.67
N ASP A 490 5.98 -17.77 0.55
CA ASP A 490 6.48 -19.05 1.05
C ASP A 490 6.43 -19.11 2.58
N THR A 491 6.79 -18.01 3.26
CA THR A 491 6.64 -17.90 4.71
C THR A 491 5.16 -17.95 5.15
N VAL A 492 4.24 -17.32 4.39
CA VAL A 492 2.79 -17.40 4.67
C VAL A 492 2.28 -18.83 4.55
N LYS A 493 2.69 -19.61 3.55
CA LYS A 493 2.31 -21.03 3.40
C LYS A 493 2.70 -21.85 4.63
N VAL A 494 3.92 -21.67 5.13
CA VAL A 494 4.42 -22.35 6.35
C VAL A 494 3.64 -21.92 7.60
N LEU A 495 3.40 -20.61 7.77
CA LEU A 495 2.75 -20.10 8.97
C LEU A 495 1.25 -20.33 8.99
N ALA A 496 0.56 -20.31 7.84
CA ALA A 496 -0.89 -20.43 7.71
C ALA A 496 -1.31 -21.47 6.63
N PRO A 497 -0.94 -22.76 6.78
CA PRO A 497 -1.19 -23.81 5.77
C PRO A 497 -2.66 -24.17 5.54
N LYS A 498 -3.60 -23.55 6.28
CA LYS A 498 -5.05 -23.65 6.09
C LYS A 498 -5.65 -22.38 5.45
N CYS A 499 -4.83 -21.60 4.74
CA CYS A 499 -5.21 -20.34 4.12
C CYS A 499 -4.56 -20.23 2.72
N ASP A 500 -5.34 -20.46 1.67
CA ASP A 500 -4.96 -20.17 0.29
C ASP A 500 -5.04 -18.67 0.05
N ILE A 501 -3.87 -18.03 0.02
CA ILE A 501 -3.74 -16.58 -0.12
C ILE A 501 -3.19 -16.25 -1.50
N LYS A 502 -3.99 -15.56 -2.30
CA LYS A 502 -3.57 -14.97 -3.58
C LYS A 502 -3.15 -13.52 -3.34
N LEU A 503 -1.91 -13.17 -3.66
CA LEU A 503 -1.48 -11.77 -3.62
C LEU A 503 -1.73 -11.12 -4.98
N LEU A 504 -2.45 -10.00 -5.00
CA LEU A 504 -2.72 -9.22 -6.19
C LEU A 504 -2.08 -7.84 -6.05
N ILE A 505 -1.21 -7.46 -6.98
CA ILE A 505 -0.66 -6.11 -7.02
C ILE A 505 -1.79 -5.15 -7.41
N SER A 506 -2.01 -4.09 -6.64
CA SER A 506 -2.85 -3.00 -7.12
C SER A 506 -2.03 -2.02 -7.95
N GLU A 507 -2.46 -1.80 -9.18
CA GLU A 507 -2.12 -0.60 -9.93
C GLU A 507 -3.05 0.53 -9.42
N ASP A 508 -2.49 1.70 -9.11
CA ASP A 508 -3.17 2.87 -8.53
C ASP A 508 -4.17 2.59 -7.38
N GLY A 509 -3.76 1.74 -6.42
CA GLY A 509 -4.65 1.16 -5.41
C GLY A 509 -5.37 2.16 -4.51
N SER A 510 -4.68 3.17 -4.01
CA SER A 510 -5.28 4.20 -3.15
C SER A 510 -6.31 5.08 -3.88
N GLY A 511 -6.04 5.48 -5.13
CA GLY A 511 -6.91 6.38 -5.91
C GLY A 511 -8.17 5.69 -6.43
N LYS A 512 -8.00 4.61 -7.21
CA LYS A 512 -9.14 3.78 -7.67
C LYS A 512 -9.91 3.22 -6.49
N GLY A 513 -9.21 2.80 -5.43
CA GLY A 513 -9.80 2.31 -4.20
C GLY A 513 -10.72 3.31 -3.50
N ALA A 514 -10.33 4.60 -3.44
CA ALA A 514 -11.16 5.63 -2.84
C ALA A 514 -12.49 5.82 -3.59
N ALA A 515 -12.45 5.80 -4.92
CA ALA A 515 -13.65 5.81 -5.75
C ALA A 515 -14.54 4.58 -5.48
N MET A 516 -13.96 3.37 -5.36
CA MET A 516 -14.72 2.16 -5.03
C MET A 516 -15.36 2.23 -3.63
N VAL A 517 -14.65 2.75 -2.62
CA VAL A 517 -15.24 2.98 -1.29
C VAL A 517 -16.41 3.94 -1.37
N THR A 518 -16.27 5.04 -2.13
CA THR A 518 -17.32 6.04 -2.31
C THR A 518 -18.55 5.44 -2.99
N ALA A 519 -18.35 4.64 -4.04
CA ALA A 519 -19.42 3.93 -4.74
C ALA A 519 -20.16 2.92 -3.83
N VAL A 520 -19.40 2.15 -3.03
CA VAL A 520 -19.97 1.21 -2.05
C VAL A 520 -20.73 1.93 -0.94
N ALA A 521 -20.20 3.03 -0.41
CA ALA A 521 -20.88 3.84 0.59
C ALA A 521 -22.21 4.40 0.07
N GLN A 522 -22.24 4.88 -1.18
CA GLN A 522 -23.48 5.32 -1.82
C GLN A 522 -24.47 4.19 -2.10
N ARG A 523 -24.00 3.01 -2.53
CA ARG A 523 -24.87 1.81 -2.69
C ARG A 523 -25.56 1.48 -1.37
N LEU A 524 -24.79 1.38 -0.29
CA LEU A 524 -25.30 1.03 1.04
C LEU A 524 -26.29 2.09 1.55
N ALA A 525 -25.96 3.38 1.42
CA ALA A 525 -26.86 4.47 1.81
C ALA A 525 -28.19 4.44 1.03
N ARG A 526 -28.18 4.09 -0.27
CA ARG A 526 -29.40 3.91 -1.06
C ARG A 526 -30.18 2.66 -0.62
N GLN A 527 -29.51 1.56 -0.31
CA GLN A 527 -30.16 0.34 0.17
C GLN A 527 -30.85 0.57 1.53
N SER A 528 -30.22 1.29 2.46
CA SER A 528 -30.85 1.64 3.74
C SER A 528 -32.11 2.49 3.56
N ARG A 529 -32.07 3.53 2.72
CA ARG A 529 -33.26 4.37 2.45
C ARG A 529 -34.41 3.57 1.85
N LEU A 530 -34.14 2.71 0.88
CA LEU A 530 -35.18 1.87 0.26
C LEU A 530 -35.81 0.90 1.25
N LEU A 531 -35.05 0.41 2.25
CA LEU A 531 -35.56 -0.44 3.32
C LEU A 531 -36.41 0.35 4.32
N GLU A 532 -35.96 1.56 4.69
CA GLU A 532 -36.70 2.50 5.54
C GLU A 532 -38.04 2.89 4.89
N GLU A 533 -38.02 3.25 3.60
CA GLU A 533 -39.19 3.56 2.77
C GLU A 533 -40.16 2.37 2.72
N SER A 534 -39.70 1.15 2.39
CA SER A 534 -40.58 -0.04 2.37
C SER A 534 -41.16 -0.41 3.74
N SER A 535 -40.43 -0.15 4.83
CA SER A 535 -40.93 -0.39 6.19
C SER A 535 -41.90 0.68 6.69
N GLY A 536 -42.00 1.82 6.00
CA GLY A 536 -42.98 2.87 6.26
C GLY A 536 -44.32 2.57 5.61
N GLU A 537 -44.32 2.07 4.36
CA GLU A 537 -45.53 1.71 3.61
C GLU A 537 -46.34 0.61 4.34
N ASP A 538 -45.68 -0.44 4.84
CA ASP A 538 -46.31 -1.48 5.68
C ASP A 538 -47.02 -0.92 6.94
N SER A 539 -46.59 0.26 7.44
CA SER A 539 -47.18 0.90 8.63
C SER A 539 -48.28 1.92 8.34
N GLU A 540 -48.44 2.34 7.08
CA GLU A 540 -49.58 3.15 6.64
C GLU A 540 -50.76 2.23 6.23
N GLU A 541 -50.50 1.07 5.61
CA GLU A 541 -51.55 0.06 5.35
C GLU A 541 -52.17 -0.51 6.64
N GLU A 542 -51.38 -0.75 7.70
CA GLU A 542 -51.92 -1.15 9.03
C GLU A 542 -52.74 -0.04 9.72
N MET A 543 -52.66 1.23 9.29
CA MET A 543 -53.49 2.31 9.83
C MET A 543 -54.76 2.60 9.00
N GLU A 544 -54.81 2.23 7.71
CA GLU A 544 -56.05 2.36 6.91
C GLU A 544 -57.06 1.22 7.17
N GLU A 545 -56.65 0.02 7.62
CA GLU A 545 -57.59 -1.05 8.01
C GLU A 545 -58.32 -0.80 9.35
N ASP A 546 -57.75 0.01 10.27
CA ASP A 546 -58.35 0.27 11.60
C ASP A 546 -59.43 1.38 11.59
N ASP A 547 -59.46 2.23 10.55
CA ASP A 547 -60.44 3.33 10.39
C ASP A 547 -61.72 2.90 9.64
N GLU A 548 -61.81 1.68 9.09
CA GLU A 548 -63.04 1.15 8.45
C GLU A 548 -64.04 0.49 9.44
N TYR A 549 -63.76 0.55 10.76
CA TYR A 549 -64.60 -0.01 11.83
C TYR A 549 -64.96 0.98 12.97
N GLN A 550 -65.55 2.15 12.64
CA GLN A 550 -66.31 2.98 13.61
C GLN A 550 -67.67 3.47 13.09
#